data_AF-W1QB68-F1
#
_entry.id   AF-W1QB68-F1
#
_cell.length_a   1.000
_cell.length_b   1.000
_cell.length_c   1.000
_cell.angle_alpha   90.00
_cell.angle_beta   90.00
_cell.angle_gamma   90.00
#
_symmetry.space_group_name_H-M   'P 1'
#
loop_
_entity.id
_entity.type
_entity.pdbx_description
1 polymer ?
#
loop_
_entity_poly.entity_id
_entity_poly.type
_entity_poly.pdbx_seq_one_letter_code
_entity_poly.pdbx_strand_id
1 'polypeptide(L)'
;MATAFHGMFTGGRYTVPQKMEDFLLDAFTKYCEDNSTEDLLIKDVKPFFKQYLRISDKLLHFLQPHDFILKGTTEVVDFERYLYQGGLFLILNQNLDLIQDNWKLVLNSLGRKPSYKERLTFPDVQKLAASLNQDTPQSTVADMLTLQGDKQYINFFDFALILGRVGELNMKWD
;
A
#
# COMPACT_ATOMS: atom_id res chain seq x y z
N MET A 1 21.69 -7.68 -2.32
CA MET A 1 20.73 -7.04 -3.24
C MET A 1 19.85 -6.11 -2.43
N ALA A 2 20.28 -4.86 -2.26
CA ALA A 2 19.62 -3.90 -1.39
C ALA A 2 18.40 -3.28 -2.09
N THR A 3 17.21 -3.71 -1.64
CA THR A 3 15.96 -2.95 -1.51
C THR A 3 15.84 -1.59 -2.21
N ALA A 4 15.64 -1.61 -3.54
CA ALA A 4 15.32 -0.41 -4.35
C ALA A 4 13.97 0.26 -3.99
N PHE A 5 13.25 -0.22 -2.99
CA PHE A 5 11.92 0.25 -2.58
C PHE A 5 11.81 0.62 -1.10
N HIS A 6 12.87 0.45 -0.30
CA HIS A 6 12.81 0.70 1.14
C HIS A 6 12.34 2.13 1.47
N GLY A 7 12.70 3.12 0.63
CA GLY A 7 12.27 4.51 0.80
C GLY A 7 10.76 4.73 0.63
N MET A 8 10.09 4.04 -0.31
CA MET A 8 8.63 4.13 -0.50
C MET A 8 7.83 3.65 0.71
N PHE A 9 8.43 2.78 1.52
CA PHE A 9 7.76 2.21 2.68
C PHE A 9 8.17 2.88 3.99
N THR A 10 9.22 3.71 4.01
CA THR A 10 9.78 4.35 5.21
C THR A 10 9.58 5.87 5.27
N GLY A 11 8.98 6.49 4.25
CA GLY A 11 8.67 7.92 4.24
C GLY A 11 9.90 8.83 4.02
N GLY A 12 11.04 8.26 3.60
CA GLY A 12 12.20 9.03 3.14
C GLY A 12 11.98 9.57 1.72
N ARG A 13 12.80 10.54 1.29
CA ARG A 13 12.81 11.01 -0.11
C ARG A 13 13.10 9.82 -1.02
N TYR A 14 12.06 9.36 -1.70
CA TYR A 14 12.12 8.24 -2.61
C TYR A 14 11.90 8.75 -4.02
N THR A 15 12.79 8.35 -4.93
CA THR A 15 12.65 8.64 -6.36
C THR A 15 11.92 7.48 -7.01
N VAL A 16 10.75 7.76 -7.58
CA VAL A 16 9.99 6.79 -8.39
C VAL A 16 10.89 6.30 -9.54
N PRO A 17 11.02 4.97 -9.77
CA PRO A 17 11.82 4.49 -10.89
C PRO A 17 11.29 5.04 -12.22
N GLN A 18 12.18 5.43 -13.13
CA GLN A 18 11.81 6.11 -14.38
C GLN A 18 10.69 5.40 -15.16
N LYS A 19 10.81 4.08 -15.42
CA LYS A 19 9.76 3.30 -16.11
C LYS A 19 8.37 3.43 -15.46
N MET A 20 8.33 3.53 -14.13
CA MET A 20 7.08 3.68 -13.38
C MET A 20 6.56 5.11 -13.43
N GLU A 21 7.46 6.09 -13.35
CA GLU A 21 7.11 7.50 -13.54
C GLU A 21 6.54 7.74 -14.93
N ASP A 22 7.18 7.22 -15.98
CA ASP A 22 6.71 7.29 -17.37
C ASP A 22 5.30 6.68 -17.50
N PHE A 23 5.07 5.49 -16.94
CA PHE A 23 3.75 4.86 -16.95
C PHE A 23 2.68 5.68 -16.23
N LEU A 24 3.03 6.30 -15.09
CA LEU A 24 2.11 7.17 -14.34
C LEU A 24 1.80 8.43 -15.14
N LEU A 25 2.81 9.07 -15.74
CA LEU A 25 2.66 10.22 -16.61
C LEU A 25 1.74 9.90 -17.80
N ASP A 26 1.97 8.79 -18.50
CA ASP A 26 1.14 8.35 -19.62
C ASP A 26 -0.33 8.15 -19.20
N ALA A 27 -0.54 7.52 -18.04
CA ALA A 27 -1.89 7.31 -17.50
C ALA A 27 -2.58 8.64 -17.16
N PHE A 28 -1.86 9.59 -16.56
CA PHE A 28 -2.36 10.93 -16.25
C PHE A 28 -2.70 11.71 -17.51
N THR A 29 -1.80 11.77 -18.50
CA THR A 29 -2.02 12.44 -19.78
C THR A 29 -3.24 11.87 -20.48
N LYS A 30 -3.39 10.55 -20.53
CA LYS A 30 -4.55 9.90 -21.13
C LYS A 30 -5.86 10.27 -20.41
N TYR A 31 -5.85 10.38 -19.08
CA TYR A 31 -7.02 10.83 -18.33
C TYR A 31 -7.40 12.27 -18.69
N CYS A 32 -6.42 13.16 -18.77
CA CYS A 32 -6.62 14.55 -19.15
C CYS A 32 -7.23 14.68 -20.56
N GLU A 33 -6.72 13.90 -21.53
CA GLU A 33 -7.27 13.83 -22.89
C GLU A 33 -8.71 13.31 -22.92
N ASP A 34 -8.97 12.16 -22.29
CA ASP A 34 -10.29 11.52 -22.27
C ASP A 34 -11.38 12.38 -21.61
N ASN A 35 -11.00 13.22 -20.64
CA ASN A 35 -11.94 14.02 -19.84
C ASN A 35 -11.88 15.52 -20.14
N SER A 36 -11.06 15.94 -21.11
CA SER A 36 -10.87 17.37 -21.47
C SER A 36 -10.56 18.25 -20.26
N THR A 37 -9.65 17.78 -19.40
CA THR A 37 -9.20 18.46 -18.17
C THR A 37 -7.68 18.57 -18.17
N GLU A 38 -7.14 19.53 -17.43
CA GLU A 38 -5.68 19.67 -17.22
C GLU A 38 -5.24 19.04 -15.89
N ASP A 39 -6.18 18.91 -14.95
CA ASP A 39 -5.93 18.47 -13.58
C ASP A 39 -6.73 17.20 -13.21
N LEU A 40 -6.16 16.40 -12.30
CA LEU A 40 -6.87 15.35 -11.60
C LEU A 40 -7.46 15.90 -10.29
N LEU A 41 -8.78 15.75 -10.12
CA LEU A 41 -9.48 16.20 -8.92
C LEU A 41 -9.60 15.07 -7.89
N ILE A 42 -9.69 15.43 -6.62
CA ILE A 42 -9.79 14.48 -5.49
C ILE A 42 -10.98 13.52 -5.63
N LYS A 43 -12.12 14.02 -6.13
CA LYS A 43 -13.32 13.21 -6.39
C LYS A 43 -13.05 12.11 -7.45
N ASP A 44 -12.11 12.34 -8.35
CA ASP A 44 -11.81 11.49 -9.50
C ASP A 44 -10.63 10.53 -9.25
N VAL A 45 -9.90 10.67 -8.14
CA VAL A 45 -8.75 9.81 -7.78
C VAL A 45 -9.10 8.32 -7.84
N LYS A 46 -10.19 7.92 -7.17
CA LYS A 46 -10.55 6.50 -7.10
C LYS A 46 -11.00 5.94 -8.46
N PRO A 47 -11.87 6.63 -9.23
CA PRO A 47 -12.13 6.29 -10.63
C PRO A 47 -10.85 6.21 -11.49
N PHE A 48 -9.96 7.19 -11.37
CA PHE A 48 -8.70 7.25 -12.11
C PHE A 48 -7.82 6.03 -11.84
N PHE A 49 -7.55 5.71 -10.57
CA PHE A 49 -6.75 4.53 -10.19
C PHE A 49 -7.37 3.22 -10.69
N LYS A 50 -8.70 3.13 -10.73
CA LYS A 50 -9.40 1.95 -11.23
C LYS A 50 -9.29 1.81 -12.76
N GLN A 51 -9.52 2.90 -13.49
CA GLN A 51 -9.70 2.87 -14.94
C GLN A 51 -8.40 2.98 -15.70
N TYR A 52 -7.49 3.85 -15.27
CA TYR A 52 -6.25 4.18 -15.97
C TYR A 52 -5.08 3.35 -15.44
N LEU A 53 -4.97 3.21 -14.11
CA LEU A 53 -3.90 2.42 -13.48
C LEU A 53 -4.27 0.94 -13.25
N ARG A 54 -5.53 0.56 -13.52
CA ARG A 54 -6.03 -0.83 -13.37
C ARG A 54 -5.77 -1.44 -11.99
N ILE A 55 -5.87 -0.62 -10.95
CA ILE A 55 -5.69 -1.06 -9.56
C ILE A 55 -6.90 -1.88 -9.10
N SER A 56 -6.63 -3.02 -8.45
CA SER A 56 -7.66 -3.92 -7.93
C SER A 56 -8.56 -3.25 -6.88
N ASP A 57 -9.85 -3.58 -6.90
CA ASP A 57 -10.84 -3.10 -5.91
C ASP A 57 -10.45 -3.42 -4.46
N LYS A 58 -9.66 -4.49 -4.23
CA LYS A 58 -9.13 -4.83 -2.89
C LYS A 58 -8.18 -3.77 -2.35
N LEU A 59 -7.32 -3.22 -3.21
CA LEU A 59 -6.40 -2.14 -2.83
C LEU A 59 -7.12 -0.80 -2.81
N LEU A 60 -8.01 -0.53 -3.78
CA LEU A 60 -8.83 0.69 -3.81
C LEU A 60 -9.74 0.85 -2.58
N HIS A 61 -9.99 -0.23 -1.83
CA HIS A 61 -10.67 -0.16 -0.54
C HIS A 61 -9.89 0.69 0.49
N PHE A 62 -8.56 0.68 0.42
CA PHE A 62 -7.68 1.36 1.36
C PHE A 62 -7.21 2.73 0.87
N LEU A 63 -7.38 3.03 -0.42
CA LEU A 63 -7.07 4.33 -0.99
C LEU A 63 -7.90 5.42 -0.28
N GLN A 64 -7.19 6.38 0.31
CA GLN A 64 -7.79 7.57 0.89
C GLN A 64 -7.52 8.77 -0.02
N PRO A 65 -8.56 9.40 -0.61
CA PRO A 65 -8.35 10.53 -1.51
C PRO A 65 -7.63 11.72 -0.85
N HIS A 66 -7.74 11.88 0.48
CA HIS A 66 -7.07 12.96 1.21
C HIS A 66 -5.55 12.81 1.29
N ASP A 67 -5.00 11.61 1.07
CA ASP A 67 -3.54 11.40 1.03
C ASP A 67 -2.89 12.10 -0.16
N PHE A 68 -3.70 12.51 -1.15
CA PHE A 68 -3.28 13.16 -2.39
C PHE A 68 -3.38 14.69 -2.34
N ILE A 69 -3.81 15.28 -1.23
CA ILE A 69 -4.03 16.73 -1.10
C ILE A 69 -2.76 17.43 -0.56
N LEU A 70 -2.39 18.58 -1.15
CA LEU A 70 -1.38 19.48 -0.58
C LEU A 70 -2.00 20.32 0.56
N LYS A 71 -1.23 20.61 1.61
CA LYS A 71 -1.68 21.52 2.69
C LYS A 71 -2.04 22.90 2.11
N GLY A 72 -3.32 23.25 2.08
CA GLY A 72 -3.81 24.58 1.69
C GLY A 72 -4.64 24.61 0.40
N THR A 73 -4.71 23.51 -0.35
CA THR A 73 -5.66 23.32 -1.47
C THR A 73 -6.61 22.17 -1.14
N THR A 74 -7.82 22.14 -1.70
CA THR A 74 -8.86 21.18 -1.28
C THR A 74 -9.38 20.26 -2.38
N GLU A 75 -9.14 20.57 -3.66
CA GLU A 75 -9.85 19.89 -4.76
C GLU A 75 -8.94 19.26 -5.82
N VAL A 76 -7.69 19.73 -5.96
CA VAL A 76 -6.72 19.24 -6.95
C VAL A 76 -5.73 18.30 -6.30
N VAL A 77 -5.41 17.20 -7.00
CA VAL A 77 -4.38 16.25 -6.59
C VAL A 77 -3.00 16.88 -6.72
N ASP A 78 -2.21 16.76 -5.67
CA ASP A 78 -0.78 17.05 -5.71
C ASP A 78 -0.05 16.02 -6.57
N PHE A 79 0.69 16.50 -7.57
CA PHE A 79 1.34 15.65 -8.55
C PHE A 79 2.49 14.81 -7.94
N GLU A 80 3.27 15.36 -7.01
CA GLU A 80 4.35 14.60 -6.34
C GLU A 80 3.77 13.47 -5.47
N ARG A 81 2.70 13.76 -4.73
CA ARG A 81 1.96 12.76 -3.95
C ARG A 81 1.34 11.71 -4.85
N TYR A 82 0.81 12.11 -6.00
CA TYR A 82 0.32 11.19 -7.00
C TYR A 82 1.43 10.24 -7.48
N LEU A 83 2.60 10.75 -7.87
CA LEU A 83 3.70 9.91 -8.33
C LEU A 83 4.12 8.90 -7.25
N TYR A 84 4.26 9.37 -6.01
CA TYR A 84 4.64 8.52 -4.88
C TYR A 84 3.58 7.46 -4.55
N GLN A 85 2.34 7.87 -4.30
CA GLN A 85 1.26 6.97 -3.90
C GLN A 85 0.84 6.06 -5.07
N GLY A 86 0.77 6.60 -6.28
CA GLY A 86 0.52 5.85 -7.51
C GLY A 86 1.56 4.73 -7.68
N GLY A 87 2.84 5.05 -7.52
CA GLY A 87 3.92 4.07 -7.59
C GLY A 87 3.78 2.97 -6.53
N LEU A 88 3.48 3.34 -5.28
CA LEU A 88 3.21 2.38 -4.21
C LEU A 88 2.06 1.43 -4.58
N PHE A 89 0.92 1.97 -5.01
CA PHE A 89 -0.24 1.17 -5.41
C PHE A 89 0.07 0.25 -6.59
N LEU A 90 0.89 0.66 -7.56
CA LEU A 90 1.33 -0.19 -8.66
C LEU A 90 2.16 -1.38 -8.17
N ILE A 91 3.12 -1.17 -7.25
CA ILE A 91 3.90 -2.26 -6.63
C ILE A 91 2.96 -3.24 -5.94
N LEU A 92 2.07 -2.74 -5.10
CA LEU A 92 1.14 -3.58 -4.37
C LEU A 92 0.20 -4.36 -5.31
N ASN A 93 -0.22 -3.75 -6.41
CA ASN A 93 -1.10 -4.38 -7.40
C ASN A 93 -0.39 -5.49 -8.17
N GLN A 94 0.88 -5.28 -8.56
CA GLN A 94 1.70 -6.32 -9.22
C GLN A 94 1.97 -7.53 -8.31
N ASN A 95 2.06 -7.29 -7.00
CA ASN A 95 2.32 -8.34 -6.01
C ASN A 95 1.06 -8.83 -5.30
N LEU A 96 -0.12 -8.47 -5.80
CA LEU A 96 -1.37 -8.66 -5.08
C LEU A 96 -1.65 -10.12 -4.73
N ASP A 97 -1.31 -11.06 -5.61
CA ASP A 97 -1.52 -12.49 -5.36
C ASP A 97 -0.61 -13.00 -4.22
N LEU A 98 0.67 -12.62 -4.23
CA LEU A 98 1.61 -12.94 -3.16
C LEU A 98 1.14 -12.37 -1.81
N ILE A 99 0.70 -11.12 -1.79
CA ILE A 99 0.17 -10.48 -0.57
C ILE A 99 -1.08 -11.21 -0.10
N GLN A 100 -1.99 -11.57 -1.00
CA GLN A 100 -3.21 -12.30 -0.66
C GLN A 100 -2.92 -13.69 -0.10
N ASP A 101 -1.99 -14.41 -0.68
CA ASP A 101 -1.68 -15.77 -0.24
C ASP A 101 -1.01 -15.77 1.14
N ASN A 102 -0.07 -14.84 1.38
CA ASN A 102 0.49 -14.65 2.71
C ASN A 102 -0.57 -14.20 3.73
N TRP A 103 -1.46 -13.29 3.37
CA TRP A 103 -2.55 -12.86 4.24
C TRP A 103 -3.51 -14.00 4.59
N LYS A 104 -3.85 -14.86 3.62
CA LYS A 104 -4.65 -16.07 3.85
C LYS A 104 -3.96 -17.00 4.84
N LEU A 105 -2.66 -17.24 4.70
CA LEU A 105 -1.89 -18.09 5.61
C LEU A 105 -1.96 -17.56 7.05
N VAL A 106 -1.74 -16.25 7.23
CA VAL A 106 -1.84 -15.60 8.54
C VAL A 106 -3.23 -15.79 9.15
N LEU A 107 -4.30 -15.48 8.40
CA LEU A 107 -5.67 -15.64 8.90
C LEU A 107 -6.04 -17.10 9.21
N ASN A 108 -5.61 -18.03 8.36
CA ASN A 108 -5.89 -19.45 8.54
C ASN A 108 -5.21 -19.99 9.80
N SER A 109 -3.98 -19.56 10.10
CA SER A 109 -3.28 -19.96 11.33
C SER A 109 -3.96 -19.44 12.61
N LEU A 110 -4.74 -18.37 12.50
CA LEU A 110 -5.61 -17.85 13.55
C LEU A 110 -7.01 -18.48 13.56
N GLY A 111 -7.30 -19.44 12.68
CA GLY A 111 -8.61 -20.07 12.54
C GLY A 111 -9.67 -19.15 11.93
N ARG A 112 -9.27 -18.09 11.22
CA ARG A 112 -10.17 -17.08 10.63
C ARG A 112 -10.40 -17.34 9.15
N LYS A 113 -11.60 -17.00 8.68
CA LYS A 113 -11.92 -17.04 7.25
C LYS A 113 -11.11 -15.97 6.51
N PRO A 114 -10.44 -16.31 5.39
CA PRO A 114 -9.68 -15.31 4.65
C PRO A 114 -10.53 -14.17 4.08
N SER A 115 -10.17 -12.94 4.42
CA SER A 115 -10.79 -11.72 3.89
C SER A 115 -9.82 -10.55 4.04
N TYR A 116 -9.70 -9.72 3.01
CA TYR A 116 -8.86 -8.51 3.06
C TYR A 116 -9.42 -7.44 4.01
N LYS A 117 -10.67 -7.59 4.49
CA LYS A 117 -11.30 -6.69 5.45
C LYS A 117 -10.96 -7.02 6.91
N GLU A 118 -10.34 -8.17 7.15
CA GLU A 118 -9.92 -8.59 8.50
C GLU A 118 -8.82 -7.68 9.05
N ARG A 119 -8.66 -7.74 10.37
CA ARG A 119 -7.69 -6.95 11.13
C ARG A 119 -6.94 -7.85 12.10
N LEU A 120 -5.63 -7.67 12.19
CA LEU A 120 -4.79 -8.33 13.19
C LEU A 120 -4.58 -7.37 14.35
N THR A 121 -5.01 -7.79 15.53
CA THR A 121 -4.82 -7.05 16.77
C THR A 121 -3.56 -7.53 17.49
N PHE A 122 -3.15 -6.84 18.55
CA PHE A 122 -2.03 -7.27 19.39
C PHE A 122 -2.14 -8.74 19.86
N PRO A 123 -3.28 -9.21 20.39
CA PRO A 123 -3.47 -10.63 20.73
C PRO A 123 -3.27 -11.60 19.55
N ASP A 124 -3.58 -11.18 18.32
CA ASP A 124 -3.40 -12.02 17.14
C ASP A 124 -1.93 -12.20 16.82
N VAL A 125 -1.15 -11.11 16.87
CA VAL A 125 0.30 -11.17 16.66
C VAL A 125 0.98 -12.01 17.74
N GLN A 126 0.51 -11.94 18.99
CA GLN A 126 1.01 -12.80 20.07
C GLN A 126 0.77 -14.29 19.80
N LYS A 127 -0.43 -14.65 19.32
CA LYS A 127 -0.75 -16.05 18.96
C LYS A 127 0.14 -16.55 17.83
N LEU A 128 0.39 -15.72 16.82
CA LEU A 128 1.27 -16.03 15.71
C LEU A 128 2.72 -16.24 16.18
N ALA A 129 3.24 -15.35 17.01
CA ALA A 129 4.60 -15.46 17.56
C ALA A 129 4.77 -16.76 18.38
N ALA A 130 3.79 -17.07 19.23
CA ALA A 130 3.76 -18.32 20.00
C ALA A 130 3.72 -19.56 19.09
N SER A 131 2.95 -19.53 18.01
CA SER A 131 2.87 -20.66 17.06
C SER A 131 4.17 -20.93 16.30
N LEU A 132 5.05 -19.92 16.18
CA LEU A 132 6.33 -20.01 15.49
C LEU A 132 7.48 -20.43 16.42
N ASN A 133 7.21 -20.74 17.69
CA ASN A 133 8.21 -21.00 18.74
C ASN A 133 9.27 -19.90 18.82
N GLN A 134 8.92 -18.66 18.46
CA GLN A 134 9.82 -17.54 18.60
C GLN A 134 9.62 -16.93 20.00
N ASP A 135 10.66 -16.98 20.83
CA ASP A 135 10.76 -16.25 22.09
C ASP A 135 10.90 -14.74 21.84
N THR A 136 9.94 -14.15 21.13
CA THR A 136 9.91 -12.72 20.87
C THR A 136 9.32 -12.02 22.09
N PRO A 137 10.05 -11.10 22.75
CA PRO A 137 9.54 -10.38 23.89
C PRO A 137 8.23 -9.65 23.57
N GLN A 138 7.30 -9.68 24.51
CA GLN A 138 5.98 -9.06 24.36
C GLN A 138 6.07 -7.55 24.08
N SER A 139 7.08 -6.88 24.62
CA SER A 139 7.40 -5.47 24.34
C SER A 139 7.76 -5.25 22.86
N THR A 140 8.54 -6.14 22.25
CA THR A 140 8.91 -6.05 20.83
C THR A 140 7.69 -6.17 19.92
N VAL A 141 6.76 -7.08 20.24
CA VAL A 141 5.49 -7.20 19.49
C VAL A 141 4.63 -5.94 19.62
N ALA A 142 4.64 -5.32 20.81
CA ALA A 142 3.87 -4.09 21.07
C ALA A 142 4.48 -2.91 20.33
N ASP A 143 5.80 -2.79 20.35
CA ASP A 143 6.56 -1.77 19.64
C ASP A 143 6.37 -1.87 18.12
N MET A 144 6.28 -3.10 17.56
CA MET A 144 5.97 -3.30 16.14
C MET A 144 4.59 -2.78 15.74
N LEU A 145 3.62 -2.82 16.65
CA LEU A 145 2.24 -2.36 16.41
C LEU A 145 2.07 -0.86 16.65
N THR A 146 2.78 -0.28 17.62
CA THR A 146 2.70 1.16 17.94
C THR A 146 3.47 2.04 16.95
N LEU A 147 4.45 1.50 16.22
CA LEU A 147 5.14 2.21 15.14
C LEU A 147 4.25 2.58 13.93
N GLN A 148 2.97 2.16 13.93
CA GLN A 148 1.97 2.46 12.89
C GLN A 148 1.01 3.62 13.25
N GLY A 149 1.23 4.32 14.37
CA GLY A 149 0.39 5.43 14.86
C GLY A 149 -0.67 5.00 15.90
N ASP A 150 -1.77 5.75 16.03
CA ASP A 150 -2.86 5.48 17.00
C ASP A 150 -3.65 4.18 16.72
N LYS A 151 -3.34 3.52 15.60
CA LYS A 151 -4.09 2.38 15.10
C LYS A 151 -3.59 1.08 15.76
N GLN A 152 -4.42 0.50 16.62
CA GLN A 152 -4.11 -0.72 17.38
C GLN A 152 -4.28 -2.04 16.59
N TYR A 153 -4.24 -1.98 15.26
CA TYR A 153 -4.42 -3.16 14.41
C TYR A 153 -3.71 -3.00 13.06
N ILE A 154 -3.33 -4.14 12.48
CA ILE A 154 -2.79 -4.28 11.13
C ILE A 154 -3.93 -4.73 10.22
N ASN A 155 -4.26 -3.94 9.20
CA ASN A 155 -5.15 -4.37 8.12
C ASN A 155 -4.35 -4.97 6.95
N PHE A 156 -5.06 -5.43 5.92
CA PHE A 156 -4.44 -5.99 4.72
C PHE A 156 -3.42 -5.05 4.04
N PHE A 157 -3.69 -3.74 4.00
CA PHE A 157 -2.80 -2.77 3.41
C PHE A 157 -1.54 -2.58 4.26
N ASP A 158 -1.68 -2.41 5.57
CA ASP A 158 -0.56 -2.31 6.52
C ASP A 158 0.35 -3.55 6.42
N PHE A 159 -0.25 -4.74 6.32
CA PHE A 159 0.46 -6.00 6.11
C PHE A 159 1.25 -5.99 4.79
N ALA A 160 0.66 -5.51 3.71
CA ALA A 160 1.34 -5.39 2.42
C ALA A 160 2.54 -4.43 2.51
N LEU A 161 2.41 -3.30 3.24
CA LEU A 161 3.53 -2.40 3.48
C LEU A 161 4.64 -3.06 4.28
N ILE A 162 4.31 -3.89 5.28
CA ILE A 162 5.30 -4.66 6.05
C ILE A 162 6.07 -5.61 5.12
N LEU A 163 5.37 -6.37 4.26
CA LEU A 163 6.02 -7.24 3.25
C LEU A 163 6.96 -6.43 2.34
N GLY A 164 6.56 -5.23 1.94
CA GLY A 164 7.41 -4.32 1.17
C GLY A 164 8.67 -3.89 1.93
N ARG A 165 8.53 -3.54 3.22
CA ARG A 165 9.65 -3.13 4.09
C ARG A 165 10.67 -4.24 4.30
N VAL A 166 10.22 -5.49 4.44
CA VAL A 166 11.10 -6.65 4.62
C VAL A 166 11.72 -7.16 3.32
N GLY A 167 11.32 -6.61 2.17
CA GLY A 167 11.91 -6.92 0.86
C GLY A 167 11.28 -8.10 0.13
N GLU A 168 10.09 -8.54 0.54
CA GLU A 168 9.37 -9.66 -0.09
C GLU A 168 8.63 -9.23 -1.38
N LEU A 169 8.38 -7.93 -1.54
CA LEU A 169 7.70 -7.40 -2.73
C LEU A 169 8.72 -6.92 -3.76
N ASN A 170 8.57 -7.40 -4.99
CA ASN A 170 9.44 -7.04 -6.10
C ASN A 170 8.65 -6.38 -7.21
N MET A 171 9.30 -5.47 -7.93
CA MET A 171 8.72 -4.80 -9.07
C MET A 171 9.12 -5.56 -10.34
N LYS A 172 8.14 -6.02 -11.13
CA LYS A 172 8.38 -6.71 -12.40
C LYS A 172 8.14 -5.73 -13.54
N TRP A 173 9.21 -5.14 -14.06
CA TRP A 173 9.18 -4.42 -15.34
C TRP A 173 10.19 -5.10 -16.25
N ASP A 174 9.71 -6.02 -17.06
CA ASP A 174 10.48 -6.51 -18.21
C ASP A 174 10.86 -5.33 -19.13
#